data_AF-A0A7J7T864-F1
#
_entry.id   AF-A0A7J7T864-F1
#
_cell.length_a   1.000
_cell.length_b   1.000
_cell.length_c   1.000
_cell.angle_alpha   90.00
_cell.angle_beta   90.00
_cell.angle_gamma   90.00
#
_symmetry.space_group_name_H-M   'P 1'
#
loop_
_entity.id
_entity.type
_entity.pdbx_description
1 polymer ?
#
loop_
_entity_poly.entity_id
_entity_poly.type
_entity_poly.pdbx_seq_one_letter_code
_entity_poly.pdbx_strand_id
1 'polypeptide(L)'
;MPPSLDTSQTVDPFILDVITYYVRMGTQPIYFQLYTVKIFFGDLSQDPVEDVFLTELKVKIQDSKLPKDAFSPRRRGAAEAPGAELSLCYRKALLSHRTREVTISLRATGLVLKALPASDTNDHTCLSVNVMEVIKSSNLAGRSFSTVTNTFRAANVQIQSQDQRLLTLWLDKDHRRTFRDVVRIEVVPCPEPCSGVQKSKALWLSSHHQKEVEGTKAKPKPLLMPINTFSGIVQ
;
A
#
# COMPACT_ATOMS: atom_id res chain seq x y z
N MET A 1 -9.09 26.02 23.80
CA MET A 1 -7.76 25.76 24.38
C MET A 1 -7.19 24.56 23.65
N PRO A 2 -6.07 24.69 22.91
CA PRO A 2 -5.41 23.51 22.33
C PRO A 2 -4.72 22.72 23.45
N PRO A 3 -4.51 21.40 23.29
CA PRO A 3 -3.85 20.58 24.29
C PRO A 3 -2.38 21.00 24.39
N SER A 4 -1.91 21.22 25.62
CA SER A 4 -0.52 21.55 25.95
C SER A 4 0.40 20.36 25.60
N LEU A 5 1.42 20.63 24.79
CA LEU A 5 2.55 19.73 24.57
C LEU A 5 3.38 19.67 25.86
N ASP A 6 3.42 18.50 26.50
CA ASP A 6 4.32 18.23 27.62
C ASP A 6 5.78 18.52 27.20
N THR A 7 6.33 19.58 27.77
CA THR A 7 7.55 20.25 27.34
C THR A 7 8.74 19.88 28.25
N SER A 8 8.97 18.58 28.48
CA SER A 8 10.15 18.13 29.23
C SER A 8 10.92 16.99 28.57
N GLN A 9 10.85 16.84 27.25
CA GLN A 9 11.83 16.04 26.53
C GLN A 9 12.98 16.96 26.13
N THR A 10 14.11 16.87 26.83
CA THR A 10 15.35 17.57 26.45
C THR A 10 15.76 17.07 25.06
N VAL A 11 15.50 17.87 24.03
CA VAL A 11 15.92 17.57 22.66
C VAL A 11 17.44 17.73 22.60
N ASP A 12 18.14 16.70 22.17
CA ASP A 12 19.60 16.69 22.05
C ASP A 12 20.07 17.83 21.11
N PRO A 13 20.92 18.77 21.59
CA PRO A 13 21.45 19.85 20.77
C PRO A 13 22.15 19.37 19.49
N PHE A 14 22.77 18.19 19.50
CA PHE A 14 23.37 17.60 18.31
C PHE A 14 22.32 17.28 17.24
N ILE A 15 21.19 16.69 17.64
CA ILE A 15 20.09 16.38 16.73
C ILE A 15 19.51 17.67 16.14
N LEU A 16 19.39 18.72 16.96
CA LEU A 16 18.92 20.03 16.48
C LEU A 16 19.87 20.65 15.45
N ASP A 17 21.18 20.60 15.71
CA ASP A 17 22.19 21.13 14.78
C ASP A 17 22.21 20.34 13.47
N VAL A 18 22.16 19.01 13.54
CA VAL A 18 22.05 18.14 12.37
C VAL A 18 20.78 18.46 11.58
N ILE A 19 19.61 18.50 12.22
CA ILE A 19 18.35 18.84 11.52
C ILE A 19 18.48 20.22 10.85
N THR A 20 19.00 21.21 11.57
CA THR A 20 19.17 22.57 11.05
C THR A 20 20.12 22.60 9.85
N TYR A 21 21.21 21.84 9.90
CA TYR A 21 22.16 21.69 8.79
C TYR A 21 21.48 21.08 7.57
N TYR A 22 20.75 19.97 7.72
CA TYR A 22 20.01 19.33 6.62
C TYR A 22 18.93 20.24 6.02
N VAL A 23 18.20 20.99 6.86
CA VAL A 23 17.17 21.94 6.40
C VAL A 23 17.78 23.10 5.61
N ARG A 24 18.94 23.61 6.04
CA ARG A 24 19.60 24.75 5.37
C ARG A 24 20.34 24.36 4.10
N MET A 25 20.98 23.18 4.10
CA MET A 25 21.93 22.80 3.05
C MET A 25 21.35 21.78 2.06
N GLY A 26 20.31 21.03 2.44
CA GLY A 26 19.57 20.18 1.54
C GLY A 26 18.72 21.03 0.59
N THR A 27 19.18 21.24 -0.64
CA THR A 27 18.49 22.05 -1.66
C THR A 27 17.94 21.21 -2.80
N GLN A 28 18.25 19.92 -2.87
CA GLN A 28 17.83 19.03 -3.97
C GLN A 28 16.64 18.17 -3.52
N PRO A 29 15.39 18.56 -3.83
CA PRO A 29 14.20 17.81 -3.43
C PRO A 29 14.12 16.49 -4.20
N ILE A 30 13.83 15.41 -3.48
CA ILE A 30 13.39 14.13 -4.03
C ILE A 30 11.92 13.96 -3.68
N TYR A 31 11.10 13.68 -4.69
CA TYR A 31 9.66 13.55 -4.53
C TYR A 31 9.28 12.09 -4.29
N PHE A 32 8.63 11.84 -3.15
CA PHE A 32 8.11 10.53 -2.78
C PHE A 32 6.59 10.52 -2.87
N GLN A 33 6.05 9.48 -3.49
CA GLN A 33 4.61 9.25 -3.51
C GLN A 33 4.16 8.64 -2.20
N LEU A 34 3.21 9.30 -1.51
CA LEU A 34 2.54 8.69 -0.35
C LEU A 34 1.42 7.77 -0.82
N TYR A 35 1.27 6.64 -0.12
CA TYR A 35 0.17 5.72 -0.35
C TYR A 35 -0.66 5.60 0.91
N THR A 36 -1.98 5.68 0.74
CA THR A 36 -2.93 5.31 1.79
C THR A 36 -3.16 3.80 1.71
N VAL A 37 -3.15 3.14 2.85
CA VAL A 37 -3.60 1.77 3.02
C VAL A 37 -4.87 1.77 3.87
N LYS A 38 -5.91 1.13 3.36
CA LYS A 38 -7.11 0.79 4.10
C LYS A 38 -7.06 -0.67 4.50
N ILE A 39 -7.16 -0.93 5.80
CA ILE A 39 -6.94 -2.22 6.43
C ILE A 39 -8.27 -2.75 6.96
N PHE A 40 -8.63 -3.96 6.54
CA PHE A 40 -9.84 -4.64 6.98
C PHE A 40 -9.47 -5.86 7.82
N PHE A 41 -9.98 -5.89 9.05
CA PHE A 41 -9.74 -6.97 10.01
C PHE A 41 -10.73 -8.12 9.84
N GLY A 42 -10.37 -9.32 10.31
CA GLY A 42 -11.24 -10.48 10.27
C GLY A 42 -12.45 -10.37 11.20
N ASP A 43 -12.36 -9.53 12.23
CA ASP A 43 -13.47 -9.17 13.08
C ASP A 43 -14.37 -8.14 12.38
N LEU A 44 -15.56 -8.59 11.95
CA LEU A 44 -16.54 -7.77 11.23
C LEU A 44 -17.11 -6.62 12.06
N SER A 45 -16.88 -6.61 13.38
CA SER A 45 -17.31 -5.52 14.26
C SER A 45 -16.36 -4.33 14.26
N GLN A 46 -15.13 -4.50 13.74
CA GLN A 46 -14.13 -3.44 13.69
C GLN A 46 -14.24 -2.64 12.39
N ASP A 47 -14.30 -1.32 12.53
CA ASP A 47 -14.22 -0.42 11.40
C ASP A 47 -12.83 -0.53 10.72
N PRO A 48 -12.77 -0.37 9.38
CA PRO A 48 -11.50 -0.42 8.68
C PRO A 48 -10.60 0.74 9.11
N VAL A 49 -9.33 0.43 9.36
CA VAL A 49 -8.32 1.42 9.73
C VAL A 49 -7.63 1.94 8.48
N GLU A 50 -7.51 3.26 8.37
CA GLU A 50 -6.75 3.91 7.32
C GLU A 50 -5.43 4.44 7.88
N ASP A 51 -4.34 4.17 7.18
CA ASP A 51 -3.00 4.65 7.52
C ASP A 51 -2.19 4.95 6.24
N VAL A 52 -1.01 5.55 6.35
CA VAL A 52 -0.20 5.98 5.19
C VAL A 52 1.22 5.42 5.22
N PHE A 53 1.77 4.99 4.09
CA PHE A 53 3.17 4.60 4.03
C PHE A 53 3.93 5.31 2.92
N LEU A 54 5.24 5.43 3.11
CA LEU A 54 6.13 6.20 2.23
C LEU A 54 7.14 5.32 1.48
N THR A 55 7.59 4.23 2.10
CA THR A 55 8.72 3.43 1.64
C THR A 55 8.27 2.03 1.26
N GLU A 56 7.75 1.27 2.22
CA GLU A 56 7.31 -0.09 1.98
C GLU A 56 6.15 -0.51 2.89
N LEU A 57 5.31 -1.38 2.34
CA LEU A 57 4.30 -2.14 3.05
C LEU A 57 4.63 -3.61 2.87
N LYS A 58 4.89 -4.31 3.98
CA LYS A 58 5.20 -5.74 3.98
C LYS A 58 4.01 -6.51 4.52
N VAL A 59 3.68 -7.62 3.86
CA VAL A 59 2.60 -8.53 4.24
C VAL A 59 3.18 -9.92 4.43
N LYS A 60 2.88 -10.57 5.54
CA LYS A 60 3.18 -11.99 5.78
C LYS A 60 1.90 -12.70 6.17
N ILE A 61 1.74 -13.93 5.72
CA ILE A 61 0.65 -14.77 6.19
C ILE A 61 0.92 -15.16 7.63
N GLN A 62 -0.10 -15.06 8.47
CA GLN A 62 -0.03 -15.54 9.83
C GLN A 62 0.02 -17.06 9.83
N ASP A 63 1.00 -17.57 10.57
CA ASP A 63 1.13 -18.99 10.83
C ASP A 63 0.01 -19.39 11.80
N SER A 64 -1.16 -19.77 11.26
CA SER A 64 -2.22 -20.33 12.07
C SER A 64 -1.79 -21.73 12.53
N LYS A 65 -1.43 -21.86 13.81
CA LYS A 65 -1.60 -23.13 14.50
C LYS A 65 -3.10 -23.31 14.67
N LEU A 66 -3.75 -23.94 13.69
CA LEU A 66 -5.18 -24.24 13.77
C LEU A 66 -5.43 -24.95 15.11
N PRO A 67 -6.37 -24.49 15.96
CA PRO A 67 -6.79 -25.25 17.13
C PRO A 67 -7.32 -26.59 16.64
N LYS A 68 -6.67 -27.66 17.06
CA LYS A 68 -7.03 -29.03 16.72
C LYS A 68 -8.23 -29.43 17.56
N ASP A 69 -9.41 -28.91 17.23
CA ASP A 69 -10.67 -29.39 17.80
C ASP A 69 -11.77 -29.48 16.75
N ALA A 70 -12.51 -30.58 16.85
CA ALA A 70 -13.63 -31.05 16.04
C ALA A 70 -13.31 -31.77 14.71
N PHE A 71 -13.01 -33.06 14.88
CA PHE A 71 -13.27 -34.20 13.99
C PHE A 71 -14.09 -33.96 12.70
N SER A 72 -13.44 -34.17 11.56
CA SER A 72 -14.06 -34.87 10.42
C SER A 72 -13.02 -35.78 9.76
N PRO A 73 -13.36 -37.01 9.32
CA PRO A 73 -12.39 -37.92 8.74
C PRO A 73 -12.16 -37.55 7.26
N ARG A 74 -11.49 -36.42 7.00
CA ARG A 74 -11.09 -36.07 5.63
C ARG A 74 -9.77 -36.74 5.28
N ARG A 75 -9.89 -37.73 4.39
CA ARG A 75 -8.88 -38.39 3.55
C ARG A 75 -7.41 -38.00 3.86
N ARG A 76 -6.72 -38.95 4.48
CA ARG A 76 -5.27 -39.12 4.47
C ARG A 76 -4.76 -38.93 3.02
N GLY A 77 -4.14 -37.78 2.70
CA GLY A 77 -3.52 -37.58 1.37
C GLY A 77 -3.37 -36.13 0.85
N ALA A 78 -3.94 -35.11 1.48
CA ALA A 78 -3.71 -33.72 1.08
C ALA A 78 -2.69 -33.05 1.99
N ALA A 79 -1.42 -33.07 1.60
CA ALA A 79 -0.41 -32.19 2.21
C ALA A 79 -0.91 -30.74 2.08
N GLU A 80 -1.07 -30.06 3.21
CA GLU A 80 -1.45 -28.65 3.27
C GLU A 80 -0.39 -27.85 2.53
N ALA A 81 -0.74 -27.27 1.38
CA ALA A 81 0.20 -26.52 0.58
C ALA A 81 0.65 -25.26 1.37
N PRO A 82 1.95 -24.93 1.41
CA PRO A 82 2.43 -23.78 2.15
C PRO A 82 1.84 -22.48 1.59
N GLY A 83 1.62 -21.49 2.45
CA GLY A 83 1.06 -20.19 2.07
C GLY A 83 -0.47 -20.11 2.05
N ALA A 84 -0.97 -18.92 1.72
CA ALA A 84 -2.39 -18.58 1.65
C ALA A 84 -2.81 -18.36 0.21
N GLU A 85 -4.08 -18.63 -0.09
CA GLU A 85 -4.69 -18.25 -1.35
C GLU A 85 -5.12 -16.78 -1.30
N LEU A 86 -4.55 -15.97 -2.20
CA LEU A 86 -4.74 -14.54 -2.26
C LEU A 86 -5.38 -14.15 -3.59
N SER A 87 -6.39 -13.28 -3.53
CA SER A 87 -6.88 -12.53 -4.68
C SER A 87 -6.24 -11.14 -4.69
N LEU A 88 -5.60 -10.81 -5.81
CA LEU A 88 -5.00 -9.50 -6.06
C LEU A 88 -5.76 -8.82 -7.20
N CYS A 89 -6.33 -7.65 -6.92
CA CYS A 89 -6.92 -6.77 -7.93
C CYS A 89 -6.05 -5.52 -8.03
N TYR A 90 -5.50 -5.23 -9.20
CA TYR A 90 -4.60 -4.09 -9.36
C TYR A 90 -4.72 -3.45 -10.73
N ARG A 91 -4.50 -2.14 -10.79
CA ARG A 91 -4.34 -1.42 -12.05
C ARG A 91 -2.89 -1.41 -12.47
N LYS A 92 -2.60 -2.07 -13.58
CA LYS A 92 -1.24 -2.14 -14.13
C LYS A 92 -0.75 -0.74 -14.53
N ALA A 93 0.43 -0.37 -14.08
CA ALA A 93 1.10 0.85 -14.52
C ALA A 93 1.75 0.59 -15.90
N LEU A 94 1.09 1.04 -16.97
CA LEU A 94 1.56 0.91 -18.34
C LEU A 94 2.03 2.28 -18.86
N LEU A 95 3.16 2.30 -19.59
CA LEU A 95 3.69 3.50 -20.26
C LEU A 95 2.73 4.06 -21.33
N SER A 96 1.77 3.25 -21.81
CA SER A 96 0.83 3.63 -22.85
C SER A 96 -0.40 4.41 -22.35
N HIS A 97 -0.43 4.80 -21.06
CA HIS A 97 -1.58 5.43 -20.38
C HIS A 97 -2.91 4.64 -20.41
N ARG A 98 -2.93 3.43 -20.98
CA ARG A 98 -4.12 2.56 -20.97
C ARG A 98 -4.29 1.96 -19.59
N THR A 99 -5.48 2.14 -19.01
CA THR A 99 -5.82 1.59 -17.71
C THR A 99 -6.25 0.14 -17.88
N ARG A 100 -5.39 -0.81 -17.48
CA ARG A 100 -5.76 -2.22 -17.44
C ARG A 100 -5.87 -2.66 -15.99
N GLU A 101 -7.09 -2.94 -15.57
CA GLU A 101 -7.36 -3.64 -14.32
C GLU A 101 -7.10 -5.13 -14.53
N VAL A 102 -6.41 -5.72 -13.57
CA VAL A 102 -6.01 -7.12 -13.59
C VAL A 102 -6.39 -7.73 -12.26
N THR A 103 -7.13 -8.82 -12.31
CA THR A 103 -7.46 -9.64 -11.14
C THR A 103 -6.79 -11.00 -11.31
N ILE A 104 -6.02 -11.42 -10.31
CA ILE A 104 -5.37 -12.73 -10.27
C ILE A 104 -5.61 -13.39 -8.92
N SER A 105 -5.76 -14.71 -8.92
CA SER A 105 -5.71 -15.53 -7.72
C SER A 105 -4.44 -16.37 -7.76
N LEU A 106 -3.67 -16.35 -6.67
CA LEU A 106 -2.43 -17.10 -6.54
C LEU A 106 -2.23 -17.57 -5.10
N ARG A 107 -1.38 -18.57 -4.90
CA ARG A 107 -0.93 -18.97 -3.56
C ARG A 107 0.38 -18.27 -3.25
N ALA A 108 0.50 -17.59 -2.12
CA ALA A 108 1.74 -16.91 -1.72
C ALA A 108 2.07 -17.14 -0.25
N THR A 109 3.31 -16.85 0.15
CA THR A 109 3.75 -16.85 1.57
C THR A 109 3.91 -15.44 2.15
N GLY A 110 4.04 -14.44 1.29
CA GLY A 110 4.12 -13.04 1.67
C GLY A 110 4.26 -12.12 0.47
N LEU A 111 4.11 -10.82 0.71
CA LEU A 111 4.18 -9.79 -0.31
C LEU A 111 4.92 -8.56 0.23
N VAL A 112 5.56 -7.80 -0.64
CA VAL A 112 6.19 -6.52 -0.31
C VAL A 112 5.84 -5.50 -1.39
N LEU A 113 5.16 -4.44 -1.00
CA LEU A 113 4.86 -3.28 -1.85
C LEU A 113 5.89 -2.20 -1.52
N LYS A 114 6.60 -1.71 -2.53
CA LYS A 114 7.57 -0.62 -2.39
C LYS A 114 7.11 0.59 -3.19
N ALA A 115 7.05 1.74 -2.54
CA ALA A 115 6.88 3.01 -3.21
C ALA A 115 8.17 3.34 -3.98
N LEU A 116 8.03 3.67 -5.26
CA LEU A 116 9.15 4.13 -6.07
C LEU A 116 9.18 5.67 -6.04
N PRO A 117 10.36 6.30 -5.88
CA PRO A 117 10.47 7.74 -6.00
C PRO A 117 10.08 8.16 -7.42
N ALA A 118 9.46 9.34 -7.53
CA ALA A 118 9.16 9.90 -8.83
C ALA A 118 10.47 10.27 -9.53
N SER A 119 10.68 9.74 -10.74
CA SER A 119 11.80 10.14 -11.61
C SER A 119 11.30 11.13 -12.65
N ASP A 120 12.12 12.12 -12.97
CA ASP A 120 11.85 13.18 -13.95
C ASP A 120 11.46 12.67 -15.35
N THR A 121 11.74 11.40 -15.64
CA THR A 121 11.53 10.80 -16.96
C THR A 121 10.19 10.12 -17.15
N ASN A 122 9.41 9.86 -16.08
CA ASN A 122 8.17 9.10 -16.20
C ASN A 122 7.09 9.60 -15.24
N ASP A 123 5.99 10.06 -15.84
CA ASP A 123 4.79 10.66 -15.24
C ASP A 123 3.92 9.66 -14.43
N HIS A 124 4.54 8.66 -13.81
CA HIS A 124 3.83 7.48 -13.31
C HIS A 124 4.21 7.14 -11.88
N THR A 125 3.34 7.56 -10.98
CA THR A 125 3.22 7.00 -9.63
C THR A 125 3.01 5.49 -9.72
N CYS A 126 4.01 4.71 -9.30
CA CYS A 126 3.89 3.26 -9.30
C CYS A 126 4.45 2.63 -8.04
N LEU A 127 3.72 1.63 -7.56
CA LEU A 127 4.17 0.66 -6.57
C LEU A 127 4.87 -0.47 -7.30
N SER A 128 6.03 -0.87 -6.79
CA SER A 128 6.64 -2.16 -7.12
C SER A 128 6.07 -3.20 -6.17
N VAL A 129 5.33 -4.16 -6.71
CA VAL A 129 4.70 -5.25 -5.95
C VAL A 129 5.54 -6.50 -6.15
N ASN A 130 6.10 -7.04 -5.06
CA ASN A 130 6.83 -8.31 -5.05
C ASN A 130 6.02 -9.36 -4.30
N VAL A 131 5.67 -10.45 -4.96
CA VAL A 131 4.85 -11.53 -4.42
C VAL A 131 5.69 -12.80 -4.34
N MET A 132 5.80 -13.41 -3.16
CA MET A 132 6.44 -14.72 -3.00
C MET A 132 5.40 -15.81 -3.26
N GLU A 133 5.23 -16.14 -4.54
CA GLU A 133 4.25 -17.11 -5.04
C GLU A 133 4.72 -18.55 -4.81
N VAL A 134 3.79 -19.44 -4.47
CA VAL A 134 4.01 -20.88 -4.26
C VAL A 134 3.52 -21.63 -5.49
N ILE A 135 4.45 -22.24 -6.21
CA ILE A 135 4.18 -23.03 -7.40
C ILE A 135 4.17 -24.50 -7.03
N LYS A 136 3.08 -25.18 -7.39
CA LYS A 136 2.97 -26.64 -7.28
C LYS A 136 3.62 -27.27 -8.50
N SER A 137 4.63 -28.10 -8.28
CA SER A 137 5.22 -28.93 -9.32
C SER A 137 4.89 -30.39 -9.06
N SER A 138 4.64 -31.13 -10.13
CA SER A 138 4.38 -32.56 -10.09
C SER A 138 5.39 -33.22 -11.01
N ASN A 139 6.32 -33.96 -10.44
CA ASN A 139 7.33 -34.70 -11.18
C ASN A 139 7.13 -36.20 -10.95
N LEU A 140 7.88 -37.03 -11.67
CA LEU A 140 7.89 -38.50 -11.49
C LEU A 140 8.24 -38.90 -10.04
N ALA A 141 8.95 -38.04 -9.30
CA ALA A 141 9.32 -38.22 -7.89
C ALA A 141 8.22 -37.79 -6.88
N GLY A 142 7.06 -37.33 -7.34
CA GLY A 142 5.93 -36.91 -6.50
C GLY A 142 5.57 -35.42 -6.63
N ARG A 143 4.68 -34.95 -5.73
CA ARG A 143 4.21 -33.56 -5.67
C ARG A 143 5.12 -32.74 -4.76
N SER A 144 5.66 -31.63 -5.24
CA SER A 144 6.47 -30.69 -4.46
C SER A 144 6.02 -29.25 -4.66
N PHE A 145 6.45 -28.37 -3.76
CA PHE A 145 6.18 -26.94 -3.81
C PHE A 145 7.50 -26.18 -3.94
N SER A 146 7.55 -25.20 -4.83
CA SER A 146 8.64 -24.23 -4.92
C SER A 146 8.10 -22.82 -4.73
N THR A 147 8.96 -21.90 -4.30
CA THR A 147 8.61 -20.48 -4.15
C THR A 147 9.31 -19.66 -5.23
N VAL A 148 8.57 -18.81 -5.92
CA VAL A 148 9.10 -17.88 -6.94
C VAL A 148 8.65 -16.47 -6.59
N THR A 149 9.54 -15.50 -6.78
CA THR A 149 9.21 -14.09 -6.59
C THR A 149 8.69 -13.51 -7.90
N ASN A 150 7.42 -13.11 -7.91
CA ASN A 150 6.78 -12.44 -9.03
C ASN A 150 6.73 -10.93 -8.76
N THR A 151 7.22 -10.13 -9.70
CA THR A 151 7.32 -8.68 -9.53
C THR A 151 6.58 -7.95 -10.64
N PHE A 152 5.72 -7.00 -10.28
CA PHE A 152 5.01 -6.16 -11.23
C PHE A 152 4.80 -4.73 -10.72
N ARG A 153 4.47 -3.81 -11.64
CA ARG A 153 4.16 -2.41 -11.30
C ARG A 153 2.66 -2.16 -11.31
N ALA A 154 2.17 -1.50 -10.27
CA ALA A 154 0.76 -1.17 -10.11
C ALA A 154 0.58 0.26 -9.59
N ALA A 155 -0.53 0.91 -9.97
CA ALA A 155 -0.90 2.23 -9.43
C ALA A 155 -1.69 2.10 -8.13
N ASN A 156 -2.58 1.12 -8.07
CA ASN A 156 -3.34 0.73 -6.90
C ASN A 156 -3.38 -0.80 -6.81
N VAL A 157 -3.55 -1.31 -5.60
CA VAL A 157 -3.55 -2.75 -5.34
C VAL A 157 -4.53 -3.04 -4.21
N GLN A 158 -5.42 -3.98 -4.44
CA GLN A 158 -6.25 -4.60 -3.43
C GLN A 158 -5.78 -6.04 -3.27
N ILE A 159 -5.63 -6.50 -2.02
CA ILE A 159 -5.19 -7.85 -1.68
C ILE A 159 -6.17 -8.39 -0.65
N GLN A 160 -6.65 -9.62 -0.86
CA GLN A 160 -7.57 -10.29 0.04
C GLN A 160 -7.20 -11.76 0.17
N SER A 161 -7.23 -12.29 1.40
CA SER A 161 -7.14 -13.73 1.63
C SER A 161 -8.48 -14.40 1.31
N GLN A 162 -8.42 -15.48 0.54
CA GLN A 162 -9.59 -16.28 0.15
C GLN A 162 -9.78 -17.51 1.04
N ASP A 163 -8.73 -18.00 1.68
CA ASP A 163 -8.70 -19.23 2.49
C ASP A 163 -8.82 -18.99 3.99
N GLN A 164 -9.38 -17.84 4.40
CA GLN A 164 -9.56 -17.41 5.79
C GLN A 164 -8.25 -17.32 6.60
N ARG A 165 -7.09 -17.33 5.95
CA ARG A 165 -5.82 -17.10 6.63
C ARG A 165 -5.62 -15.61 6.87
N LEU A 166 -5.34 -15.29 8.11
CA LEU A 166 -5.08 -13.92 8.52
C LEU A 166 -3.70 -13.46 8.04
N LEU A 167 -3.58 -12.16 7.82
CA LEU A 167 -2.36 -11.50 7.37
C LEU A 167 -1.81 -10.63 8.50
N THR A 168 -0.48 -10.49 8.52
CA THR A 168 0.22 -9.49 9.33
C THR A 168 0.89 -8.48 8.41
N LEU A 169 0.78 -7.21 8.75
CA LEU A 169 1.31 -6.10 8.00
C LEU A 169 2.29 -5.27 8.79
N TRP A 170 3.28 -4.71 8.09
CA TRP A 170 4.22 -3.73 8.61
C TRP A 170 4.35 -2.57 7.64
N LEU A 171 4.29 -1.35 8.16
CA LEU A 171 4.46 -0.11 7.38
C LEU A 171 5.82 0.51 7.66
N ASP A 172 6.52 0.95 6.62
CA ASP A 172 7.77 1.73 6.66
C ASP A 172 8.89 1.15 7.53
N LYS A 173 8.91 -0.17 7.69
CA LYS A 173 9.82 -0.89 8.62
C LYS A 173 9.70 -0.44 10.08
N ASP A 174 8.59 0.20 10.44
CA ASP A 174 8.29 0.60 11.81
C ASP A 174 7.57 -0.54 12.54
N HIS A 175 8.22 -1.09 13.57
CA HIS A 175 7.65 -2.15 14.40
C HIS A 175 6.39 -1.72 15.16
N ARG A 176 6.23 -0.42 15.42
CA ARG A 176 5.05 0.14 16.09
C ARG A 176 3.83 0.15 15.16
N ARG A 177 4.05 0.13 13.85
CA ARG A 177 3.02 0.16 12.81
C ARG A 177 2.79 -1.23 12.25
N THR A 178 2.52 -2.16 13.16
CA THR A 178 2.23 -3.56 12.86
C THR A 178 0.75 -3.84 13.03
N PHE A 179 0.09 -4.36 12.00
CA PHE A 179 -1.33 -4.74 12.04
C PHE A 179 -1.46 -6.26 11.92
N ARG A 180 -2.25 -6.87 12.80
CA ARG A 180 -2.53 -8.30 12.82
C ARG A 180 -3.98 -8.54 12.47
N ASP A 181 -4.30 -9.79 12.15
CA ASP A 181 -5.65 -10.30 11.97
C ASP A 181 -6.36 -9.64 10.78
N VAL A 182 -5.58 -9.33 9.75
CA VAL A 182 -6.04 -8.62 8.56
C VAL A 182 -6.48 -9.61 7.49
N VAL A 183 -7.65 -9.37 6.89
CA VAL A 183 -8.22 -10.22 5.84
C VAL A 183 -8.13 -9.58 4.46
N ARG A 184 -8.16 -8.24 4.41
CA ARG A 184 -8.10 -7.47 3.16
C ARG A 184 -7.35 -6.17 3.39
N ILE A 185 -6.62 -5.75 2.37
CA ILE A 185 -6.02 -4.43 2.27
C ILE A 185 -6.31 -3.80 0.92
N GLU A 186 -6.39 -2.49 0.92
CA GLU A 186 -6.53 -1.68 -0.28
C GLU A 186 -5.52 -0.54 -0.23
N VAL A 187 -4.72 -0.42 -1.27
CA VAL A 187 -3.63 0.54 -1.36
C VAL A 187 -3.87 1.45 -2.56
N VAL A 188 -3.90 2.75 -2.29
CA VAL A 188 -4.12 3.79 -3.30
C VAL A 188 -3.16 4.96 -3.10
N PRO A 189 -2.74 5.67 -4.16
CA PRO A 189 -1.98 6.90 -4.02
C PRO A 189 -2.80 7.94 -3.25
N CYS A 190 -2.17 8.65 -2.30
CA CYS A 190 -2.83 9.76 -1.61
C CYS A 190 -3.18 10.86 -2.62
N PRO A 191 -4.39 11.44 -2.60
CA PRO A 191 -4.71 12.58 -3.45
C PRO A 191 -4.03 13.87 -2.95
N GLU A 192 -3.68 14.77 -3.85
CA GLU A 192 -3.26 16.13 -3.48
C GLU A 192 -4.41 16.84 -2.76
N PRO A 193 -4.16 17.46 -1.57
CA PRO A 193 -5.19 18.11 -0.76
C PRO A 193 -6.04 19.16 -1.52
N CYS A 194 -5.45 19.81 -2.53
CA CYS A 194 -6.10 20.88 -3.31
C CYS A 194 -6.73 20.38 -4.62
N SER A 195 -6.74 19.07 -4.88
CA SER A 195 -7.29 18.51 -6.13
C SER A 195 -8.82 18.39 -6.14
N GLY A 196 -9.46 18.62 -4.99
CA GLY A 196 -10.90 18.81 -4.90
C GLY A 196 -11.26 20.23 -5.33
N VAL A 197 -11.97 20.37 -6.46
CA VAL A 197 -12.61 21.62 -6.89
C VAL A 197 -13.21 22.30 -5.65
N GLN A 198 -12.67 23.46 -5.26
CA GLN A 198 -13.38 24.38 -4.39
C GLN A 198 -14.73 24.64 -5.06
N LYS A 199 -15.81 24.05 -4.54
CA LYS A 199 -17.12 24.63 -4.72
C LYS A 199 -17.12 25.91 -3.91
N SER A 200 -16.60 26.99 -4.50
CA SER A 200 -16.74 28.32 -3.94
C SER A 200 -18.24 28.60 -3.81
N LYS A 201 -18.71 28.65 -2.57
CA LYS A 201 -20.00 29.25 -2.21
C LYS A 201 -19.89 30.77 -2.43
N ALA A 202 -19.85 31.21 -3.68
CA ALA A 202 -19.84 32.62 -4.04
C ALA A 202 -20.51 32.85 -5.40
N LEU A 203 -21.82 32.60 -5.48
CA LEU A 203 -22.78 33.48 -6.16
C LEU A 203 -24.20 32.93 -5.93
N TRP A 204 -24.90 33.47 -4.92
CA TRP A 204 -26.34 33.25 -4.71
C TRP A 204 -27.17 34.32 -5.43
N LEU A 205 -26.67 34.89 -6.52
CA LEU A 205 -27.31 35.98 -7.26
C LEU A 205 -26.94 35.91 -8.75
N SER A 206 -27.57 35.02 -9.50
CA SER A 206 -28.13 35.35 -10.82
C SER A 206 -28.93 34.17 -11.38
N SER A 207 -30.12 34.51 -11.87
CA SER A 207 -31.11 33.57 -12.39
C SER A 207 -30.87 33.23 -13.85
N HIS A 208 -31.40 32.07 -14.23
CA HIS A 208 -31.85 31.65 -15.56
C HIS A 208 -30.80 31.20 -16.60
N HIS A 209 -30.99 29.92 -16.99
CA HIS A 209 -30.59 29.24 -18.23
C HIS A 209 -29.11 29.26 -18.63
N GLN A 210 -28.42 28.12 -18.46
CA GLN A 210 -27.87 27.36 -19.59
C GLN A 210 -27.15 26.07 -19.14
N LYS A 211 -27.50 24.98 -19.85
CA LYS A 211 -26.76 23.74 -20.13
C LYS A 211 -25.83 23.17 -19.04
N GLU A 212 -26.24 22.00 -18.52
CA GLU A 212 -25.31 20.96 -18.05
C GLU A 212 -24.27 20.68 -19.14
N VAL A 213 -23.07 21.21 -18.95
CA VAL A 213 -21.86 20.70 -19.59
C VAL A 213 -21.28 19.68 -18.61
N GLU A 214 -21.32 18.42 -19.03
CA GLU A 214 -20.71 17.27 -18.38
C GLU A 214 -19.20 17.53 -18.22
N GLY A 215 -18.83 18.13 -17.09
CA GLY A 215 -17.45 18.43 -16.76
C GLY A 215 -16.69 17.13 -16.56
N THR A 216 -15.71 16.87 -17.41
CA THR A 216 -14.69 15.83 -17.25
C THR A 216 -14.07 16.02 -15.86
N LYS A 217 -14.51 15.24 -14.87
CA LYS A 217 -13.91 15.28 -13.53
C LYS A 217 -12.44 14.88 -13.68
N ALA A 218 -11.55 15.87 -13.62
CA ALA A 218 -10.12 15.64 -13.60
C ALA A 218 -9.82 14.69 -12.44
N LYS A 219 -9.11 13.59 -12.73
CA LYS A 219 -8.72 12.64 -11.67
C LYS A 219 -7.81 13.38 -10.69
N PRO A 220 -8.01 13.19 -9.37
CA PRO A 220 -7.18 13.86 -8.38
C PRO A 220 -5.73 13.47 -8.60
N LYS A 221 -4.86 14.48 -8.70
CA LYS A 221 -3.43 14.30 -8.87
C LYS A 221 -2.86 13.68 -7.58
N PRO A 222 -1.92 12.73 -7.67
CA PRO A 222 -1.40 12.07 -6.49
C PRO A 222 -0.39 12.96 -5.74
N LEU A 223 -0.40 12.90 -4.41
CA LEU A 223 0.40 13.72 -3.50
C LEU A 223 1.86 13.27 -3.50
N LEU A 224 2.74 14.17 -3.93
CA LEU A 224 4.19 14.01 -3.88
C LEU A 224 4.76 14.80 -2.71
N MET A 225 5.39 14.11 -1.76
CA MET A 225 6.07 14.74 -0.64
C MET A 225 7.54 14.99 -0.99
N PRO A 226 8.00 16.26 -0.97
CA PRO A 226 9.40 16.57 -1.18
C PRO A 226 10.23 16.24 0.06
N ILE A 227 11.35 15.54 -0.13
CA ILE A 227 12.41 15.39 0.86
C ILE A 227 13.67 16.02 0.29
N ASN A 228 14.14 17.09 0.92
CA ASN A 228 15.36 17.77 0.51
C ASN A 228 16.59 16.93 0.84
N THR A 229 17.47 16.79 -0.15
CA THR A 229 18.75 16.08 -0.05
C THR A 229 19.88 16.96 -0.56
N PHE A 230 21.13 16.55 -0.32
CA PHE A 230 22.32 17.29 -0.79
C PHE A 230 22.63 17.06 -2.27
N SER A 231 22.32 15.86 -2.77
CA SER A 231 22.79 15.38 -4.08
C SER A 231 21.67 14.83 -4.97
N GLY A 232 20.41 14.96 -4.55
CA GLY A 232 19.27 14.49 -5.33
C GLY A 232 19.27 12.96 -5.44
N ILE A 233 18.64 12.46 -6.50
CA ILE A 233 18.64 11.02 -6.80
C ILE A 233 20.02 10.64 -7.34
N VAL A 234 20.86 9.99 -6.53
CA VAL A 234 22.10 9.36 -7.00
C VAL A 234 21.72 8.05 -7.68
N GLN A 235 21.95 7.96 -8.99
CA GLN A 235 21.56 6.82 -9.84
C GLN A 235 22.70 5.81 -10.01
#